data_AF-A0A925VAF7-F1
#
_entry.id   AF-A0A925VAF7-F1
#
_cell.length_a   1.000
_cell.length_b   1.000
_cell.length_c   1.000
_cell.angle_alpha   90.00
_cell.angle_beta   90.00
_cell.angle_gamma   90.00
#
_symmetry.space_group_name_H-M   'P 1'
#
loop_
_entity.id
_entity.type
_entity.pdbx_description
1 polymer ?
#
loop_
_entity_poly.entity_id
_entity_poly.type
_entity_poly.pdbx_seq_one_letter_code
_entity_poly.pdbx_strand_id
1 'polypeptide(L)' 'VGRHGDPVTAVAFSPDGAALASGGFDQRARIWRAPRASATAR' A
#
# COMPACT_ATOMS: atom_id res chain seq x y z
N VAL A 1 7.40 9.61 -1.26
CA VAL A 1 6.24 8.97 -0.60
C VAL A 1 5.03 9.87 -0.83
N GLY A 2 4.09 9.46 -1.68
CA GLY A 2 2.93 10.29 -2.04
C GLY A 2 1.76 10.03 -1.09
N ARG A 3 1.45 10.97 -0.20
CA ARG A 3 0.30 10.91 0.72
C ARG A 3 -1.01 11.18 -0.04
N HIS A 4 -2.13 10.66 0.47
CA HIS A 4 -3.45 11.15 0.07
C HIS A 4 -3.61 12.63 0.44
N GLY A 5 -4.26 13.39 -0.44
CA GLY A 5 -4.61 14.80 -0.19
C GLY A 5 -5.72 14.93 0.85
N ASP A 6 -6.63 13.95 0.87
CA ASP A 6 -7.85 13.90 1.68
C ASP A 6 -7.92 12.59 2.49
N PRO A 7 -8.94 12.42 3.36
CA PRO A 7 -9.08 11.21 4.17
C PRO A 7 -9.08 9.92 3.34
N VAL A 8 -8.33 8.94 3.84
CA VAL A 8 -8.34 7.56 3.35
C VAL A 8 -9.59 6.88 3.89
N THR A 9 -10.36 6.26 3.01
CA THR A 9 -11.64 5.62 3.36
C THR A 9 -11.58 4.09 3.20
N ALA A 10 -10.59 3.58 2.48
CA ALA A 10 -10.42 2.14 2.25
C ALA A 10 -8.94 1.73 2.16
N VAL A 11 -8.65 0.52 2.63
CA VAL A 11 -7.35 -0.15 2.52
C VAL A 11 -7.55 -1.62 2.17
N ALA A 12 -6.67 -2.18 1.34
CA ALA A 12 -6.68 -3.59 0.97
C ALA A 12 -5.26 -4.13 0.75
N PHE A 13 -4.95 -5.27 1.35
CA PHE A 13 -3.69 -5.98 1.12
C PHE A 13 -3.84 -6.95 -0.06
N SER A 14 -2.77 -7.11 -0.85
CA SER A 14 -2.72 -8.20 -1.81
C SER A 14 -2.63 -9.54 -1.05
N PRO A 15 -3.24 -10.63 -1.57
CA PRO A 15 -3.19 -11.94 -0.90
C PRO A 15 -1.77 -12.49 -0.68
N ASP A 16 -0.83 -12.11 -1.54
CA ASP A 16 0.58 -12.48 -1.49
C ASP A 16 1.43 -11.56 -0.59
N GLY A 17 0.84 -10.51 -0.01
CA GLY A 17 1.53 -9.53 0.83
C GLY A 17 2.52 -8.62 0.09
N ALA A 18 2.63 -8.73 -1.24
CA ALA A 18 3.58 -7.94 -2.02
C ALA A 18 3.16 -6.48 -2.21
N ALA A 19 1.88 -6.17 -2.01
CA ALA A 19 1.34 -4.84 -2.21
C ALA A 19 0.22 -4.47 -1.22
N LEU A 20 0.05 -3.16 -1.03
CA LEU A 20 -1.07 -2.53 -0.35
C LEU A 20 -1.71 -1.50 -1.29
N ALA A 21 -3.03 -1.50 -1.35
CA ALA A 21 -3.81 -0.46 -2.01
C ALA A 21 -4.48 0.45 -0.97
N SER A 22 -4.48 1.76 -1.22
CA SER A 22 -5.22 2.76 -0.43
C SER A 22 -6.04 3.68 -1.33
N GLY A 23 -7.26 4.02 -0.90
CA GLY A 23 -8.17 4.92 -1.60
C GLY A 23 -8.74 5.97 -0.65
N GLY A 24 -8.98 7.18 -1.16
CA GLY A 24 -9.52 8.29 -0.37
C GLY A 24 -10.37 9.26 -1.17
N PHE A 25 -10.89 10.28 -0.51
CA PHE A 25 -11.72 11.31 -1.13
C PHE A 25 -10.96 12.22 -2.11
N ASP A 26 -9.63 12.10 -2.17
CA ASP A 26 -8.79 12.77 -3.17
C ASP A 26 -8.92 12.15 -4.57
N GLN A 27 -9.91 11.27 -4.75
CA GLN A 27 -10.26 10.56 -5.99
C GLN A 27 -9.08 9.76 -6.58
N ARG A 28 -8.09 9.43 -5.76
CA ARG A 28 -6.90 8.69 -6.17
C ARG A 28 -6.81 7.40 -5.39
N ALA A 29 -6.59 6.30 -6.10
CA ALA A 29 -6.05 5.09 -5.53
C ALA A 29 -4.53 5.12 -5.61
N ARG A 30 -3.84 4.60 -4.59
CA ARG A 30 -2.39 4.48 -4.56
C ARG A 30 -2.01 3.03 -4.25
N ILE A 31 -0.95 2.57 -4.92
CA ILE A 31 -0.38 1.23 -4.72
C ILE A 31 1.01 1.35 -4.11
N TRP A 32 1.23 0.59 -3.05
CA TRP A 32 2.47 0.54 -2.30
C TRP A 32 3.04 -0.87 -2.42
N ARG A 33 4.24 -1.02 -2.96
CA ARG A 33 4.90 -2.33 -3.02
C ARG A 33 5.72 -2.55 -1.76
N ALA A 34 5.52 -3.70 -1.13
CA ALA A 34 6.36 -4.12 -0.03
C ALA A 34 7.77 -4.45 -0.56
N PRO A 35 8.83 -4.03 0.12
CA PRO A 35 10.16 -4.56 -0.14
C PRO A 35 10.10 -6.07 0.09
N ARG A 36 10.67 -6.85 -0.84
CA ARG A 36 10.87 -8.28 -0.59
C ARG A 36 11.78 -8.38 0.63
N ALA A 37 11.32 -9.00 1.71
CA ALA A 37 12.18 -9.31 2.83
C ALA A 37 13.31 -10.18 2.27
N SER A 38 14.54 -9.67 2.21
CA SER A 38 15.68 -10.57 2.08
C SER A 38 15.73 -11.30 3.41
N ALA A 39 15.18 -12.50 3.45
CA ALA A 39 15.42 -13.41 4.55
C ALA A 39 16.93 -13.65 4.57
N THR A 40 17.66 -12.85 5.34
CA THR A 40 18.97 -13.25 5.82
C THR A 40 18.69 -14.42 6.75
N ALA A 41 18.69 -15.62 6.18
CA ALA A 41 18.79 -16.84 6.96
C ALA A 41 20.06 -16.72 7.80
N ARG A 42 19.90 -16.67 9.13
CA ARG A 42 21.00 -16.86 10.07
C ARG A 42 21.27 -18.35 10.21
#